data_AF-A0AA97MRJ9-F1
#
_entry.id   AF-A0AA97MRJ9-F1
#
_cell.length_a   1.000
_cell.length_b   1.000
_cell.length_c   1.000
_cell.angle_alpha   90.00
_cell.angle_beta   90.00
_cell.angle_gamma   90.00
#
_symmetry.space_group_name_H-M   'P 1'
#
loop_
_entity.id
_entity.type
_entity.pdbx_description
1 polymer ?
#
loop_
_entity_poly.entity_id
_entity_poly.type
_entity_poly.pdbx_seq_one_letter_code
_entity_poly.pdbx_strand_id
1 'polypeptide(L)'
;MASDGQVVVKFGHILAKHCLDQRCSMELLRAAEHAHSISSQLGIVARVKAVTGESKASSELLMSNVQNLIRAIQHVLRAAEAACVKGLGQPSADPEEEEVAAFCLQWRENLSQHRAKEALNSNRDELGLRKTRGAKAEPTLMPLVQEQPPWIRNIPKHPNPRKGHSAMDRHL
;
A
#
# COMPACT_ATOMS: atom_id res chain seq x y z
N MET A 1 12.95 -3.64 -16.34
CA MET A 1 12.15 -3.47 -15.10
C MET A 1 11.10 -4.59 -14.93
N ALA A 2 11.46 -5.85 -15.19
CA ALA A 2 10.65 -7.03 -14.84
C ALA A 2 11.22 -7.74 -13.58
N SER A 3 12.30 -7.21 -13.00
CA SER A 3 13.02 -7.77 -11.84
C SER A 3 12.24 -7.64 -10.54
N ASP A 4 11.42 -6.61 -10.39
CA ASP A 4 10.88 -6.23 -9.08
C ASP A 4 9.74 -7.14 -8.64
N GLY A 5 8.99 -7.71 -9.61
CA GLY A 5 7.97 -8.73 -9.32
C GLY A 5 8.56 -10.01 -8.73
N GLN A 6 9.80 -10.34 -9.05
CA GLN A 6 10.48 -11.52 -8.51
C GLN A 6 10.81 -11.37 -7.03
N VAL A 7 11.06 -10.15 -6.55
CA VAL A 7 11.30 -9.87 -5.13
C VAL A 7 10.06 -10.18 -4.30
N VAL A 8 8.88 -9.76 -4.76
CA VAL A 8 7.59 -10.03 -4.10
C VAL A 8 7.31 -11.54 -4.05
N VAL A 9 7.62 -12.25 -5.13
CA VAL A 9 7.49 -13.71 -5.20
C VAL A 9 8.41 -14.39 -4.19
N LYS A 10 9.70 -14.04 -4.19
CA LYS A 10 10.68 -14.61 -3.26
C LYS A 10 10.28 -14.38 -1.81
N PHE A 11 9.93 -13.13 -1.46
CA PHE A 11 9.43 -12.79 -0.13
C PHE A 11 8.22 -13.65 0.26
N GLY A 12 7.23 -13.75 -0.62
CA GLY A 12 6.03 -14.57 -0.37
C GLY A 12 6.34 -16.05 -0.18
N HIS A 13 7.26 -16.61 -0.97
CA HIS A 13 7.66 -18.02 -0.87
C HIS A 13 8.41 -18.33 0.43
N ILE A 14 9.39 -17.49 0.79
CA ILE A 14 10.17 -17.63 2.02
C ILE A 14 9.22 -17.59 3.22
N LEU A 15 8.34 -16.59 3.27
CA LEU A 15 7.42 -16.45 4.40
C LEU A 15 6.37 -17.57 4.45
N ALA A 16 5.87 -18.02 3.29
CA ALA A 16 4.93 -19.13 3.22
C ALA A 16 5.53 -20.46 3.69
N LYS A 17 6.82 -20.70 3.38
CA LYS A 17 7.58 -21.89 3.84
C LYS A 17 7.65 -21.95 5.36
N HIS A 18 7.76 -20.79 6.02
CA HIS A 18 7.86 -20.69 7.48
C HIS A 18 6.52 -20.50 8.18
N CYS A 19 5.40 -20.38 7.45
CA CYS A 19 4.09 -20.16 8.06
C CYS A 19 3.54 -21.46 8.68
N LEU A 20 3.12 -21.39 9.95
CA LEU A 20 2.56 -22.56 10.66
C LEU A 20 1.10 -22.85 10.26
N ASP A 21 0.39 -21.87 9.70
CA ASP A 21 -0.99 -22.00 9.24
C ASP A 21 -1.02 -22.28 7.73
N GLN A 22 -1.41 -23.50 7.36
CA GLN A 22 -1.41 -23.96 5.97
C GLN A 22 -2.30 -23.09 5.06
N ARG A 23 -3.43 -22.59 5.56
CA ARG A 23 -4.33 -21.75 4.76
C ARG A 23 -3.70 -20.40 4.46
N CYS A 24 -3.04 -19.78 5.44
CA CYS A 24 -2.31 -18.54 5.26
C CYS A 24 -1.11 -18.72 4.32
N SER A 25 -0.37 -19.83 4.46
CA SER A 25 0.72 -20.20 3.55
C SER A 25 0.24 -20.28 2.09
N MET A 26 -0.83 -21.04 1.83
CA MET A 26 -1.39 -21.20 0.49
C MET A 26 -1.92 -19.88 -0.10
N GLU A 27 -2.59 -19.06 0.71
CA GLU A 27 -3.11 -17.77 0.25
C GLU A 27 -1.97 -16.80 -0.08
N LEU A 28 -0.90 -16.80 0.72
CA LEU A 28 0.28 -15.98 0.46
C LEU A 28 0.99 -16.39 -0.83
N LEU A 29 1.17 -17.70 -1.08
CA LEU A 29 1.74 -18.20 -2.33
C LEU A 29 0.91 -17.77 -3.54
N ARG A 30 -0.40 -18.00 -3.48
CA ARG A 30 -1.34 -17.59 -4.55
C ARG A 30 -1.27 -16.09 -4.81
N ALA A 31 -1.26 -15.28 -3.75
CA ALA A 31 -1.16 -13.83 -3.87
C ALA A 31 0.15 -13.40 -4.56
N ALA A 32 1.26 -14.04 -4.20
CA ALA A 32 2.58 -13.74 -4.76
C ALA A 32 2.70 -14.13 -6.24
N GLU A 33 2.19 -15.30 -6.62
CA GLU A 33 2.11 -15.76 -8.01
C GLU A 33 1.20 -14.87 -8.88
N HIS A 34 0.08 -14.42 -8.31
CA HIS A 34 -0.80 -13.48 -8.98
C HIS A 34 -0.10 -12.13 -9.21
N ALA A 35 0.59 -11.58 -8.20
CA ALA A 35 1.38 -10.35 -8.34
C ALA A 35 2.47 -10.48 -9.42
N HIS A 36 3.14 -11.62 -9.52
CA HIS A 36 4.10 -11.92 -10.58
C HIS A 36 3.48 -11.87 -11.97
N SER A 37 2.31 -12.49 -12.12
CA SER A 37 1.58 -12.52 -13.39
C SER A 37 1.20 -11.11 -13.84
N ILE A 38 0.71 -10.27 -12.92
CA ILE A 38 0.37 -8.88 -13.21
C ILE A 38 1.63 -8.06 -13.54
N SER A 39 2.74 -8.26 -12.81
CA SER A 39 4.02 -7.60 -13.11
C SER A 39 4.54 -7.95 -14.52
N SER A 40 4.39 -9.22 -14.93
CA SER A 40 4.73 -9.66 -16.29
C SER A 40 3.84 -9.00 -17.34
N GLN A 41 2.54 -8.90 -17.09
CA GLN A 41 1.61 -8.15 -17.94
C GLN A 41 2.01 -6.66 -18.04
N LEU A 42 2.38 -6.03 -16.93
CA LEU A 42 2.84 -4.63 -16.93
C LEU A 42 4.03 -4.43 -17.86
N GLY A 43 5.00 -5.34 -17.82
CA GLY A 43 6.17 -5.30 -18.70
C GLY A 43 5.80 -5.39 -20.18
N ILE A 44 4.81 -6.23 -20.54
CA ILE A 44 4.30 -6.33 -21.92
C ILE A 44 3.61 -5.03 -22.32
N VAL A 45 2.69 -4.54 -21.49
CA VAL A 45 1.90 -3.33 -21.74
C VAL A 45 2.80 -2.09 -21.87
N ALA A 46 3.82 -1.96 -21.02
CA ALA A 46 4.78 -0.88 -21.09
C ALA A 46 5.57 -0.88 -22.41
N ARG A 47 5.98 -2.06 -22.90
CA ARG A 47 6.62 -2.19 -24.23
C ARG A 47 5.67 -1.81 -25.36
N VAL A 48 4.40 -2.23 -25.30
CA VAL A 48 3.38 -1.82 -26.28
C VAL A 48 3.17 -0.31 -26.24
N LYS A 49 3.13 0.30 -25.05
CA LYS A 49 3.01 1.76 -24.90
C LYS A 49 4.19 2.50 -25.52
N ALA A 50 5.41 2.00 -25.33
CA ALA A 50 6.61 2.60 -25.91
C ALA A 50 6.56 2.65 -27.45
N VAL A 51 5.98 1.64 -28.10
CA VAL A 51 5.88 1.57 -29.56
C VAL A 51 4.66 2.33 -30.11
N THR A 52 3.58 2.43 -29.33
CA THR A 52 2.31 3.06 -29.76
C THR A 52 2.23 4.58 -29.48
N GLY A 53 3.28 5.18 -28.92
CA GLY A 53 3.41 6.63 -28.76
C GLY A 53 2.29 7.25 -27.92
N GLU A 54 1.68 8.34 -28.40
CA GLU A 54 0.68 9.12 -27.66
C GLU A 54 -0.73 8.49 -27.60
N SER A 55 -0.88 7.22 -28.01
CA SER A 55 -2.18 6.52 -27.96
C SER A 55 -2.79 6.57 -26.55
N LYS A 56 -3.97 7.21 -26.45
CA LYS A 56 -4.75 7.33 -25.21
C LYS A 56 -5.17 5.95 -24.69
N ALA A 57 -5.64 5.07 -25.57
CA ALA A 57 -6.05 3.72 -25.21
C ALA A 57 -4.89 2.91 -24.59
N SER A 58 -3.67 3.06 -25.13
CA SER A 58 -2.49 2.42 -24.55
C SER A 58 -2.11 3.00 -23.19
N SER A 59 -2.28 4.32 -22.98
CA SER A 59 -2.08 4.95 -21.65
C SER A 59 -3.07 4.43 -20.61
N GLU A 60 -4.35 4.33 -20.97
CA GLU A 60 -5.42 3.84 -20.08
C GLU A 60 -5.16 2.37 -19.67
N LEU A 61 -4.73 1.54 -20.62
CA LEU A 61 -4.39 0.14 -20.36
C LEU A 61 -3.15 0.01 -19.44
N LEU A 62 -2.13 0.86 -19.64
CA LEU A 62 -0.97 0.93 -18.74
C LEU A 62 -1.39 1.31 -17.31
N MET A 63 -2.19 2.37 -17.16
CA MET A 63 -2.68 2.80 -15.85
C MET A 63 -3.52 1.73 -15.15
N SER A 64 -4.40 1.05 -15.88
CA SER A 64 -5.18 -0.07 -15.35
C SER A 64 -4.27 -1.19 -14.84
N ASN A 65 -3.21 -1.51 -15.59
CA ASN A 65 -2.28 -2.56 -15.18
C ASN A 65 -1.45 -2.19 -13.94
N VAL A 66 -1.00 -0.92 -13.84
CA VAL A 66 -0.33 -0.40 -12.63
C VAL A 66 -1.25 -0.51 -11.40
N GLN A 67 -2.51 -0.10 -11.52
CA GLN A 67 -3.49 -0.22 -10.43
C GLN A 67 -3.75 -1.68 -10.03
N ASN A 68 -3.78 -2.59 -11.00
CA ASN A 68 -3.89 -4.03 -10.72
C ASN A 68 -2.67 -4.54 -9.96
N LEU A 69 -1.47 -4.11 -10.33
CA LEU A 69 -0.24 -4.52 -9.66
C LEU A 69 -0.21 -4.02 -8.21
N ILE A 70 -0.57 -2.75 -7.98
CA ILE A 70 -0.68 -2.17 -6.64
C ILE A 70 -1.65 -3.00 -5.79
N ARG A 71 -2.85 -3.30 -6.31
CA ARG A 71 -3.83 -4.14 -5.58
C ARG A 71 -3.31 -5.55 -5.31
N ALA A 72 -2.58 -6.15 -6.24
CA ALA A 72 -2.00 -7.48 -6.05
C ALA A 72 -0.90 -7.47 -4.97
N ILE A 73 0.00 -6.47 -4.97
CA ILE A 73 1.02 -6.30 -3.93
C ILE A 73 0.38 -6.07 -2.57
N GLN A 74 -0.65 -5.23 -2.49
CA GLN A 74 -1.42 -5.02 -1.26
C GLN A 74 -2.02 -6.32 -0.72
N HIS A 75 -2.50 -7.20 -1.61
CA HIS A 75 -3.00 -8.52 -1.22
C HIS A 75 -1.90 -9.41 -0.65
N VAL A 76 -0.70 -9.42 -1.27
CA VAL A 76 0.47 -10.13 -0.73
C VAL A 76 0.82 -9.65 0.67
N LEU A 77 0.88 -8.33 0.88
CA LEU A 77 1.23 -7.75 2.19
C LEU A 77 0.20 -8.12 3.27
N ARG A 78 -1.10 -8.10 2.95
CA ARG A 78 -2.15 -8.55 3.89
C ARG A 78 -2.06 -10.04 4.20
N ALA A 79 -1.80 -10.88 3.20
CA ALA A 79 -1.60 -12.31 3.40
C ALA A 79 -0.35 -12.58 4.27
N ALA A 80 0.71 -11.80 4.08
CA ALA A 80 1.93 -11.86 4.89
C ALA A 80 1.68 -11.46 6.34
N GLU A 81 0.94 -10.38 6.59
CA GLU A 81 0.51 -9.98 7.95
C GLU A 81 -0.27 -11.10 8.64
N ALA A 82 -1.23 -11.70 7.92
CA ALA A 82 -2.02 -12.81 8.44
C ALA A 82 -1.14 -14.01 8.82
N ALA A 83 -0.20 -14.39 7.95
CA ALA A 83 0.78 -15.44 8.23
C ALA A 83 1.63 -15.13 9.48
N CYS A 84 2.10 -13.89 9.62
CA CYS A 84 2.89 -13.45 10.77
C CYS A 84 2.11 -13.53 12.10
N VAL A 85 0.82 -13.18 12.07
CA VAL A 85 -0.07 -13.25 13.26
C VAL A 85 -0.36 -14.70 13.65
N LYS A 86 -0.51 -15.60 12.68
CA LYS A 86 -0.75 -17.03 12.95
C LYS A 86 0.48 -17.77 13.49
N GLY A 87 1.66 -17.17 13.32
CA GLY A 87 2.91 -17.71 13.83
C GLY A 87 3.79 -18.24 12.70
N LEU A 88 5.08 -18.05 12.89
CA LEU A 88 6.13 -18.49 11.98
C LEU A 88 7.00 -19.50 12.72
N GLY A 89 7.45 -20.53 12.00
CA GLY A 89 8.47 -21.47 12.47
C GLY A 89 9.84 -20.80 12.61
N GLN A 90 10.84 -21.58 13.03
CA GLN A 90 12.20 -21.05 13.06
C GLN A 90 12.76 -20.89 11.64
N PRO A 91 13.41 -19.76 11.35
CA PRO A 91 14.10 -19.57 10.08
C PRO A 91 15.22 -20.60 9.92
N SER A 92 15.50 -20.97 8.67
CA SER A 92 16.65 -21.83 8.35
C SER A 92 17.96 -21.03 8.41
N ALA A 93 19.10 -21.70 8.22
CA ALA A 93 20.42 -21.06 8.20
C ALA A 93 20.71 -20.24 6.92
N ASP A 94 19.72 -20.08 6.03
CA ASP A 94 19.85 -19.25 4.83
C ASP A 94 19.72 -17.75 5.18
N PRO A 95 20.64 -16.90 4.71
CA PRO A 95 20.66 -15.48 5.07
C PRO A 95 19.46 -14.68 4.53
N GLU A 96 18.91 -15.03 3.36
CA GLU A 96 17.71 -14.35 2.84
C GLU A 96 16.48 -14.75 3.67
N GLU A 97 16.38 -16.01 4.08
CA GLU A 97 15.31 -16.49 4.96
C GLU A 97 15.39 -15.85 6.37
N GLU A 98 16.60 -15.66 6.89
CA GLU A 98 16.83 -14.98 8.17
C GLU A 98 16.38 -13.51 8.12
N GLU A 99 16.71 -12.79 7.04
CA GLU A 99 16.31 -11.40 6.86
C GLU A 99 14.77 -11.24 6.83
N VAL A 100 14.08 -12.09 6.06
CA VAL A 100 12.61 -12.08 5.98
C VAL A 100 12.01 -12.40 7.36
N ALA A 101 12.56 -13.38 8.07
CA ALA A 101 12.09 -13.72 9.40
C ALA A 101 12.31 -12.56 10.39
N ALA A 102 13.48 -11.93 10.41
CA ALA A 102 13.77 -10.78 11.26
C ALA A 102 12.80 -9.62 11.00
N PHE A 103 12.53 -9.31 9.73
CA PHE A 103 11.55 -8.30 9.32
C PHE A 103 10.14 -8.60 9.87
N CYS A 104 9.67 -9.85 9.70
CA CYS A 104 8.36 -10.28 10.18
C CYS A 104 8.27 -10.30 11.72
N LEU A 105 9.33 -10.70 12.41
CA LEU A 105 9.44 -10.66 13.86
C LEU A 105 9.32 -9.22 14.37
N GLN A 106 10.08 -8.30 13.79
CA GLN A 106 10.04 -6.89 14.14
C GLN A 106 8.64 -6.29 13.94
N TRP A 107 7.97 -6.59 12.83
CA TRP A 107 6.60 -6.15 12.60
C TRP A 107 5.64 -6.67 13.68
N ARG A 108 5.76 -7.95 14.05
CA ARG A 108 4.90 -8.58 15.07
C ARG A 108 5.14 -8.02 16.48
N GLU A 109 6.37 -7.66 16.81
CA GLU A 109 6.70 -6.96 18.05
C GLU A 109 6.06 -5.56 18.09
N ASN A 110 6.19 -4.80 17.01
CA ASN A 110 5.53 -3.49 16.88
C ASN A 110 4.01 -3.61 17.04
N LEU A 111 3.40 -4.62 16.42
CA LEU A 111 1.97 -4.90 16.54
C LEU A 111 1.57 -5.23 17.99
N SER A 112 2.35 -6.07 18.66
CA SER A 112 2.12 -6.43 20.06
C SER A 112 2.20 -5.21 20.99
N GLN A 113 3.21 -4.35 20.79
CA GLN A 113 3.37 -3.11 21.55
C GLN A 113 2.22 -2.12 21.29
N HIS A 114 1.78 -1.98 20.04
CA HIS A 114 0.63 -1.15 19.68
C HIS A 114 -0.64 -1.65 20.40
N ARG A 115 -0.93 -2.95 20.32
CA ARG A 115 -2.08 -3.56 20.99
C ARG A 115 -2.02 -3.41 22.51
N ALA A 116 -0.85 -3.54 23.12
CA ALA A 116 -0.66 -3.30 24.55
C ALA A 116 -0.96 -1.84 24.94
N LYS A 117 -0.49 -0.87 24.13
CA LYS A 117 -0.79 0.56 24.33
C LYS A 117 -2.28 0.84 24.19
N GLU A 118 -2.93 0.29 23.17
CA GLU A 118 -4.38 0.43 22.97
C GLU A 118 -5.20 -0.25 24.06
N ALA A 119 -4.70 -1.32 24.68
CA ALA A 119 -5.34 -1.96 25.82
C ALA A 119 -5.28 -1.12 27.10
N LEU A 120 -4.19 -0.36 27.29
CA LEU A 120 -3.99 0.57 28.41
C LEU A 120 -4.75 1.91 28.23
N ASN A 121 -5.30 2.18 27.05
CA ASN A 121 -6.04 3.40 26.79
C ASN A 121 -7.35 3.43 27.59
N SER A 122 -7.44 4.36 28.55
CA SER A 122 -8.62 4.56 29.40
C SER A 122 -9.67 5.50 28.80
N ASN A 123 -9.38 6.17 27.68
CA ASN A 123 -10.26 7.16 27.07
C ASN A 123 -11.46 6.47 26.42
N ARG A 124 -12.63 6.60 27.06
CA ARG A 124 -13.90 6.07 26.58
C ARG A 124 -14.82 7.20 26.09
N ASP A 125 -15.68 6.89 25.13
CA ASP A 125 -16.77 7.76 24.70
C ASP A 125 -17.99 7.65 25.62
N GLU A 126 -19.03 8.42 25.30
CA GLU A 126 -20.30 8.45 26.03
C GLU A 126 -21.00 7.08 26.10
N LEU A 127 -20.62 6.13 25.23
CA LEU A 127 -21.14 4.75 25.20
C LEU A 127 -20.21 3.77 25.94
N GLY A 128 -19.14 4.25 26.57
CA GLY A 128 -18.16 3.43 27.25
C GLY A 128 -17.21 2.67 26.31
N LEU A 129 -17.25 2.96 24.99
CA LEU A 129 -16.36 2.35 24.00
C LEU A 129 -15.04 3.11 23.96
N ARG A 130 -13.93 2.43 23.67
CA ARG A 130 -12.62 3.09 23.57
C ARG A 130 -12.64 4.07 22.40
N LYS A 131 -12.25 5.33 22.65
CA LYS A 131 -12.12 6.33 21.57
C LYS A 131 -10.96 5.95 20.65
N THR A 132 -11.28 5.75 19.37
CA THR A 132 -10.29 5.49 18.31
C THR A 132 -9.90 6.74 17.52
N ARG A 133 -10.61 7.85 17.71
CA ARG A 133 -10.35 9.13 17.01
C ARG A 133 -9.01 9.71 17.48
N GLY A 134 -8.03 9.73 16.58
CA GLY A 134 -6.66 10.21 16.85
C GLY A 134 -5.68 9.14 17.32
N ALA A 135 -6.10 7.88 17.42
CA ALA A 135 -5.19 6.76 17.68
C ALA A 135 -4.19 6.63 16.52
N LYS A 136 -2.94 6.33 16.85
CA LYS A 136 -1.91 6.03 15.83
C LYS A 136 -2.37 4.79 15.06
N ALA A 137 -2.29 4.85 13.72
CA ALA A 137 -2.65 3.74 12.86
C ALA A 137 -1.98 2.42 13.30
N GLU A 138 -2.71 1.31 13.21
CA GLU A 138 -2.18 -0.02 13.54
C GLU A 138 -0.94 -0.30 12.67
N PRO A 139 0.12 -0.91 13.24
CA PRO A 139 1.27 -1.35 12.47
C PRO A 139 0.81 -2.26 11.33
N THR A 140 1.16 -1.88 10.12
CA THR A 140 0.82 -2.61 8.90
C THR A 140 2.06 -2.64 8.00
N LEU A 141 2.18 -3.67 7.17
CA LEU A 141 3.14 -3.79 6.07
C LEU A 141 2.70 -2.96 4.85
N MET A 142 1.44 -2.53 4.79
CA MET A 142 0.87 -1.69 3.74
C MET A 142 1.41 -0.25 3.59
N PRO A 143 2.05 0.42 4.57
CA PRO A 143 2.63 1.76 4.40
C PRO A 143 3.69 1.79 3.31
N LEU A 144 4.28 0.64 2.97
CA LEU A 144 5.21 0.47 1.85
C LEU A 144 4.57 0.76 0.47
N VAL A 145 3.24 0.87 0.39
CA VAL A 145 2.47 1.09 -0.85
C VAL A 145 1.79 2.46 -0.87
N GLN A 146 1.96 3.29 0.16
CA GLN A 146 1.32 4.61 0.18
C GLN A 146 2.13 5.59 -0.67
N GLU A 147 1.64 5.82 -1.90
CA GLU A 147 2.03 6.98 -2.70
C GLU A 147 1.89 8.27 -1.86
N GLN A 148 2.80 9.19 -2.12
CA GLN A 148 2.80 10.56 -1.61
C GLN A 148 1.38 11.18 -1.63
N PRO A 149 1.03 12.05 -0.67
CA PRO A 149 -0.22 12.77 -0.72
C PRO A 149 -0.35 13.47 -2.08
N PRO A 150 -1.57 13.50 -2.68
CA PRO A 150 -1.77 14.17 -3.96
C PRO A 150 -1.34 15.62 -3.78
N TRP A 151 -0.32 16.02 -4.56
CA TRP A 151 0.10 17.40 -4.66
C TRP A 151 -1.15 18.26 -4.82
N ILE A 152 -1.41 19.10 -3.83
CA ILE A 152 -2.45 20.13 -3.92
C ILE A 152 -2.06 20.96 -5.14
N ARG A 153 -2.77 20.77 -6.25
CA ARG A 153 -2.73 21.69 -7.37
C ARG A 153 -3.10 23.05 -6.77
N ASN A 154 -2.11 23.94 -6.70
CA ASN A 154 -2.34 25.35 -6.45
C ASN A 154 -3.29 25.84 -7.55
N ILE A 155 -4.58 25.92 -7.22
CA ILE A 155 -5.57 26.60 -8.04
C ILE A 155 -5.13 28.07 -8.02
N PRO A 156 -4.86 28.72 -9.16
CA PRO A 156 -4.67 30.16 -9.18
C PRO A 156 -5.94 30.80 -8.64
N LYS A 157 -5.82 31.50 -7.51
CA LYS A 157 -6.93 32.29 -6.96
C LYS A 157 -7.35 33.30 -8.04
N HIS A 158 -8.57 33.15 -8.54
CA HIS A 158 -9.22 34.20 -9.33
C HIS A 158 -9.14 35.52 -8.54
N PRO A 159 -8.80 36.65 -9.17
CA PRO A 159 -8.83 37.93 -8.50
C PRO A 159 -10.29 38.30 -8.16
N ASN A 160 -10.49 38.68 -6.90
CA ASN A 160 -11.79 39.10 -6.36
C ASN A 160 -12.41 40.26 -7.16
N PRO A 161 -13.75 40.35 -7.22
CA PRO A 161 -14.44 41.44 -7.89
C PRO A 161 -14.24 42.74 -7.08
N ARG A 162 -13.69 43.78 -7.71
CA ARG A 162 -13.61 45.12 -7.13
C ARG A 162 -15.03 45.63 -6.86
N LYS A 163 -15.36 45.82 -5.58
CA LYS A 163 -16.53 46.60 -5.16
C LYS A 163 -16.26 48.09 -5.43
N GLY A 164 -17.00 48.61 -6.41
CA GLY A 164 -17.70 49.90 -6.48
C GLY A 164 -17.01 51.19 -6.04
N HIS A 165 -17.02 52.19 -6.92
CA HIS A 165 -17.40 53.55 -6.55
C HIS A 165 -18.37 54.11 -7.60
N SER A 166 -19.48 54.63 -7.08
CA SER A 166 -20.55 55.35 -7.76
C SER A 166 -20.18 56.82 -7.95
N ALA A 167 -20.89 57.45 -8.90
CA ALA A 167 -21.19 58.87 -9.07
C ALA A 167 -20.35 59.68 -10.07
N MET A 168 -21.04 60.00 -11.19
CA MET A 168 -21.12 61.26 -11.96
C MET A 168 -19.80 61.88 -12.46
N ASP A 169 -19.69 62.38 -13.69
CA ASP A 169 -20.49 63.49 -14.23
C ASP A 169 -20.04 63.79 -15.69
N ARG A 170 -20.94 64.42 -16.46
CA ARG A 170 -20.75 65.29 -17.66
C ARG A 170 -20.42 64.73 -19.07
N HIS A 171 -21.42 64.90 -19.94
CA HIS A 171 -21.45 65.63 -21.22
C HIS A 171 -20.17 65.76 -22.07
N LEU A 172 -20.20 65.18 -23.28
CA LEU A 172 -20.48 65.86 -24.57
C LEU A 172 -20.67 64.82 -25.67
#